data_AF-A0A8S4QUF9-F1
#
_entry.id   AF-A0A8S4QUF9-F1
#
_cell.length_a   1.000
_cell.length_b   1.000
_cell.length_c   1.000
_cell.angle_alpha   90.00
_cell.angle_beta   90.00
_cell.angle_gamma   90.00
#
_symmetry.space_group_name_H-M   'P 1'
#
loop_
_entity.id
_entity.type
_entity.pdbx_description
1 polymer ?
#
loop_
_entity_poly.entity_id
_entity_poly.type
_entity_poly.pdbx_seq_one_letter_code
_entity_poly.pdbx_strand_id
1 'polypeptide(L)'
;ALEIMQHAFFAAVCWADLLAKKVAPPFKPQVDSDTDTRYFDSEFTGESVELTPPDSDAGLARIQEEHFPQFSYQDICSSAHSALSHLSQGADRRH
;
A
#
# COMPACT_ATOMS: atom_id res chain seq x y z
N ALA A 1 -21.15 -4.36 13.98
CA ALA A 1 -19.90 -4.77 14.66
C ALA A 1 -20.06 -4.94 16.16
N LEU A 2 -20.74 -4.02 16.87
CA LEU A 2 -20.88 -4.06 18.34
C LEU A 2 -21.39 -5.40 18.90
N GLU A 3 -22.37 -6.02 18.23
CA GLU A 3 -22.89 -7.34 18.63
C GLU A 3 -21.80 -8.43 18.65
N ILE A 4 -20.99 -8.51 17.60
CA ILE A 4 -19.86 -9.44 17.52
C ILE A 4 -18.80 -9.11 18.58
N MET A 5 -18.53 -7.81 18.79
CA MET A 5 -17.54 -7.34 19.75
C MET A 5 -17.91 -7.67 21.21
N GLN A 6 -19.21 -7.83 21.51
CA GLN A 6 -19.73 -8.14 22.84
C GLN A 6 -19.87 -9.65 23.11
N HIS A 7 -19.65 -10.50 22.10
CA HIS A 7 -19.76 -11.94 22.25
C HIS A 7 -18.71 -12.50 23.24
N ALA A 8 -19.08 -13.49 24.05
CA ALA A 8 -18.24 -14.06 25.10
C ALA A 8 -16.88 -14.58 24.61
N PHE A 9 -16.81 -15.05 23.35
CA PHE A 9 -15.56 -15.45 22.70
C PHE A 9 -14.49 -14.33 22.71
N PHE A 10 -14.91 -13.07 22.60
CA PHE A 10 -14.01 -11.90 22.59
C PHE A 10 -13.97 -11.15 23.93
N ALA A 11 -14.45 -11.75 25.02
CA ALA A 11 -14.52 -11.07 26.33
C ALA A 11 -13.15 -10.55 26.84
N ALA A 12 -12.04 -11.20 26.44
CA ALA A 12 -10.69 -10.80 26.78
C ALA A 12 -10.11 -9.69 25.86
N VAL A 13 -10.81 -9.30 24.80
CA VAL A 13 -10.32 -8.34 23.81
C VAL A 13 -10.65 -6.91 24.26
N CYS A 14 -9.63 -6.14 24.60
CA CYS A 14 -9.76 -4.69 24.70
C CYS A 14 -9.73 -4.07 23.29
N TRP A 15 -10.89 -3.76 22.73
CA TRP A 15 -11.02 -3.24 21.36
C TRP A 15 -10.30 -1.90 21.14
N ALA A 16 -10.24 -1.05 22.17
CA ALA A 16 -9.51 0.21 22.11
C ALA A 16 -8.00 0.00 21.97
N ASP A 17 -7.42 -0.94 22.75
CA ASP A 17 -6.00 -1.26 22.68
C ASP A 17 -5.64 -2.03 21.41
N LEU A 18 -6.54 -2.89 20.92
CA LEU A 18 -6.38 -3.57 19.64
C LEU A 18 -6.32 -2.56 18.49
N LEU A 19 -7.26 -1.59 18.45
CA LEU A 19 -7.27 -0.52 17.46
C LEU A 19 -6.02 0.36 17.54
N ALA A 20 -5.55 0.64 18.76
CA ALA A 20 -4.33 1.39 19.01
C ALA A 20 -3.03 0.57 18.80
N LYS A 21 -3.13 -0.68 18.31
CA LYS A 21 -2.02 -1.60 18.07
C LYS A 21 -1.14 -1.86 19.32
N LYS A 22 -1.73 -1.81 20.51
CA LYS A 22 -1.05 -2.05 21.80
C LYS A 22 -1.07 -3.53 22.23
N VAL A 23 -2.01 -4.30 21.71
CA VAL A 23 -2.06 -5.76 21.92
C VAL A 23 -1.00 -6.39 21.01
N ALA A 24 -0.02 -7.07 21.61
CA ALA A 24 1.01 -7.78 20.85
C ALA A 24 0.36 -8.93 20.05
N PRO A 25 0.61 -9.02 18.72
CA PRO A 25 0.13 -10.16 17.95
C PRO A 25 0.74 -11.47 18.47
N PRO A 26 -0.03 -12.57 18.49
CA PRO A 26 0.46 -13.87 18.98
C PRO A 26 1.55 -14.47 18.06
N PHE A 27 1.64 -14.01 16.82
CA PHE A 27 2.65 -14.42 15.85
C PHE A 27 3.39 -13.19 15.33
N LYS A 28 4.73 -13.27 15.37
CA LYS A 28 5.63 -12.28 14.78
C LYS A 28 6.37 -12.91 13.59
N PRO A 29 6.08 -12.48 12.35
CA PRO A 29 6.80 -12.97 11.17
C PRO A 29 8.30 -12.61 11.25
N GLN A 30 9.14 -13.47 10.70
CA GLN A 30 10.57 -13.19 10.52
C GLN A 30 10.75 -12.31 9.29
N VAL A 31 11.43 -11.18 9.43
CA VAL A 31 11.68 -10.24 8.31
C VAL A 31 13.14 -9.87 8.38
N ASP A 32 13.90 -10.26 7.36
CA ASP A 32 15.36 -10.10 7.34
C ASP A 32 15.78 -8.74 6.74
N SER A 33 14.93 -8.15 5.88
CA SER A 33 15.16 -6.84 5.25
C SER A 33 13.84 -6.18 4.80
N ASP A 34 13.91 -4.92 4.38
CA ASP A 34 12.78 -4.16 3.81
C ASP A 34 12.28 -4.73 2.47
N THR A 35 13.13 -5.46 1.75
CA THR A 35 12.79 -6.15 0.50
C THR A 35 12.58 -7.66 0.67
N ASP A 36 12.41 -8.16 1.90
CA ASP A 36 12.19 -9.59 2.16
C ASP A 36 10.81 -10.05 1.64
N THR A 37 10.82 -11.04 0.75
CA THR A 37 9.62 -11.59 0.11
C THR A 37 9.25 -13.01 0.58
N ARG A 38 9.82 -13.51 1.67
CA ARG A 38 9.68 -14.93 2.09
C ARG A 38 8.26 -15.46 2.32
N TYR A 39 7.29 -14.56 2.55
CA TYR A 39 5.88 -14.91 2.78
C TYR A 39 5.02 -14.75 1.52
N PHE A 40 5.63 -14.41 0.39
CA PHE A 40 5.04 -14.43 -0.93
C PHE A 40 5.50 -15.68 -1.68
N ASP A 41 4.73 -16.14 -2.66
CA ASP A 41 5.12 -17.31 -3.46
C ASP A 41 6.38 -17.03 -4.29
N SER A 42 7.29 -18.00 -4.33
CA SER A 42 8.48 -17.96 -5.18
C SER A 42 8.16 -17.95 -6.67
N GLU A 43 7.00 -18.49 -7.07
CA GLU A 43 6.53 -18.45 -8.46
C GLU A 43 6.47 -17.00 -8.97
N PHE A 44 5.96 -16.06 -8.16
CA PHE A 44 5.82 -14.67 -8.57
C PHE A 44 7.03 -13.81 -8.21
N THR A 45 7.65 -14.04 -7.06
CA THR A 45 8.78 -13.21 -6.61
C THR A 45 10.08 -13.49 -7.39
N GLY A 46 10.14 -14.62 -8.10
CA GLY A 46 11.23 -14.95 -9.03
C GLY A 46 11.02 -14.45 -10.46
N GLU A 47 9.85 -13.90 -10.81
CA GLU A 47 9.57 -13.36 -12.14
C GLU A 47 10.21 -11.99 -12.36
N SER A 48 10.27 -11.56 -13.63
CA SER A 48 10.73 -10.22 -13.99
C SER A 48 9.73 -9.16 -13.49
N VAL A 49 10.25 -8.03 -13.00
CA VAL A 49 9.44 -6.88 -12.50
C VAL A 49 8.96 -5.98 -13.66
N GLU A 50 8.95 -6.51 -14.88
CA GLU A 50 8.63 -5.76 -16.10
C GLU A 50 7.13 -5.76 -16.38
N LEU A 51 6.63 -4.67 -16.95
CA LEU A 51 5.25 -4.58 -17.40
C LEU A 51 5.11 -5.33 -18.73
N THR A 52 4.23 -6.32 -18.77
CA THR A 52 3.84 -6.98 -20.02
C THR A 52 3.07 -5.99 -20.91
N PRO A 53 3.54 -5.72 -22.14
CA PRO A 53 2.81 -4.86 -23.07
C PRO A 53 1.45 -5.48 -23.46
N PRO A 54 0.43 -4.66 -23.77
CA PRO A 54 -0.87 -5.16 -24.22
C PRO A 54 -0.79 -5.82 -25.61
N ASP A 55 -1.65 -6.81 -25.86
CA ASP A 55 -1.65 -7.62 -27.11
C ASP A 55 -1.91 -6.79 -28.39
N SER A 56 -2.70 -5.71 -28.31
CA SER A 56 -2.92 -4.80 -29.44
C SER A 56 -3.49 -3.44 -29.03
N ASP A 57 -3.09 -2.40 -29.74
CA ASP A 57 -3.64 -1.04 -29.59
C ASP A 57 -5.13 -0.95 -29.97
N ALA A 58 -5.65 -1.91 -30.75
CA ALA A 58 -7.04 -1.93 -31.21
C ALA A 58 -8.05 -2.13 -30.07
N GLY A 59 -7.66 -2.84 -29.00
CA GLY A 59 -8.46 -2.99 -27.78
C GLY A 59 -8.52 -1.70 -26.96
N LEU A 60 -7.38 -1.01 -26.85
CA LEU A 60 -7.28 0.28 -26.16
C LEU A 60 -8.01 1.39 -26.92
N ALA A 61 -7.95 1.39 -28.25
CA ALA A 61 -8.66 2.37 -29.10
C ALA A 61 -10.19 2.33 -28.97
N ARG A 62 -10.76 1.20 -28.48
CA ARG A 62 -12.21 1.07 -28.20
C ARG A 62 -12.59 1.63 -26.82
N ILE A 63 -11.64 1.73 -25.90
CA ILE A 63 -11.84 2.30 -24.57
C ILE A 63 -11.63 3.81 -24.69
N GLN A 64 -12.69 4.59 -24.47
CA GLN A 64 -12.56 6.05 -24.44
C GLN A 64 -11.77 6.46 -23.18
N GLU A 65 -10.77 7.34 -23.31
CA GLU A 65 -9.92 7.80 -22.18
C GLU A 65 -10.75 8.38 -21.01
N GLU A 66 -11.93 8.90 -21.31
CA GLU A 66 -12.93 9.45 -20.37
C GLU A 66 -13.59 8.38 -19.45
N HIS A 67 -13.25 7.09 -19.55
CA HIS A 67 -13.86 6.04 -18.71
C HIS A 67 -13.41 6.06 -17.24
N PHE A 68 -12.30 6.74 -16.92
CA PHE A 68 -11.67 6.64 -15.59
C PHE A 68 -11.36 8.01 -14.93
N PRO A 69 -12.27 9.00 -14.95
CA PRO A 69 -11.97 10.38 -14.55
C PRO A 69 -11.67 10.54 -13.05
N GLN A 70 -12.04 9.56 -12.22
CA GLN A 70 -11.85 9.56 -10.76
C GLN A 70 -10.95 8.41 -10.29
N PHE A 71 -10.11 7.87 -11.18
CA PHE A 71 -9.22 6.76 -10.85
C PHE A 71 -8.03 7.18 -10.00
N SER A 72 -7.45 8.34 -10.31
CA SER A 72 -6.28 8.86 -9.60
C SER A 72 -6.63 9.24 -8.17
N TYR A 73 -6.02 8.54 -7.21
CA TYR A 73 -6.09 8.85 -5.79
C TYR A 73 -4.69 9.15 -5.24
N GLN A 74 -4.57 10.23 -4.48
CA GLN A 74 -3.36 10.56 -3.74
C GLN A 74 -3.75 10.83 -2.29
N ASP A 75 -3.15 10.08 -1.38
CA ASP A 75 -3.29 10.39 0.04
C ASP A 75 -2.49 11.66 0.37
N ILE A 76 -2.93 12.38 1.41
CA ILE A 76 -2.33 13.64 1.86
C ILE A 76 -0.86 13.41 2.26
N CYS A 77 -0.53 12.24 2.80
CA CYS A 77 0.85 11.88 3.15
C CYS A 77 1.78 11.75 1.93
N SER A 78 1.24 11.22 0.82
CA SER A 78 1.97 11.09 -0.44
C SER A 78 2.22 12.46 -1.08
N SER A 79 1.28 13.41 -0.95
CA SER A 79 1.45 14.79 -1.44
C SER A 79 2.44 15.58 -0.57
N ALA A 80 2.47 15.37 0.75
CA ALA A 80 3.40 16.03 1.66
C ALA A 80 4.87 15.67 1.36
N HIS A 81 5.15 14.39 1.02
CA HIS A 81 6.49 13.99 0.56
C HIS A 81 6.87 14.62 -0.80
N SER A 82 5.89 14.79 -1.70
CA SER A 82 6.10 15.49 -2.97
C SER A 82 6.39 16.99 -2.77
N ALA A 83 5.67 17.65 -1.87
CA ALA A 83 5.91 19.05 -1.51
C ALA A 83 7.28 19.25 -0.82
N LEU A 84 7.67 18.37 0.11
CA LEU A 84 8.95 18.46 0.80
C LEU A 84 10.15 18.14 -0.12
N SER A 85 10.02 17.19 -1.05
CA SER A 85 11.07 16.90 -2.03
C SER A 85 11.30 18.07 -3.01
N HIS A 86 10.25 18.80 -3.38
CA HIS A 86 10.38 20.00 -4.22
C HIS A 86 11.07 21.18 -3.49
N LEU A 87 10.97 21.27 -2.16
CA LEU A 87 11.68 22.28 -1.36
C LEU A 87 13.17 21.96 -1.16
N SER A 88 13.57 20.69 -1.27
CA SER A 88 14.97 20.28 -1.09
C SER A 88 15.86 20.55 -2.32
N GLN A 89 15.30 20.70 -3.52
CA GLN A 89 16.08 20.97 -4.75
C GLN A 89 16.34 22.47 -5.00
N GLY A 90 15.74 23.37 -4.22
CA GLY A 90 15.90 24.83 -4.38
C GLY A 90 17.06 25.47 -3.61
N ALA A 91 17.79 24.71 -2.79
CA ALA A 91 18.78 25.27 -1.87
C ALA A 91 20.21 25.37 -2.42
N ASP A 92 20.50 24.88 -3.64
CA ASP A 92 21.88 24.72 -4.13
C ASP A 92 22.16 25.39 -5.49
N ARG A 93 21.71 26.64 -5.65
CA ARG A 93 22.16 27.53 -6.74
C ARG A 93 22.33 28.97 -6.26
N ARG A 94 23.42 29.22 -5.52
CA ARG A 94 24.03 30.56 -5.42
C ARG A 94 25.55 30.43 -5.36
N HIS A 95 26.18 30.42 -6.54
CA HIS A 95 27.50 30.97 -6.80
C HIS A 95 27.51 31.59 -8.19
#